data_AF-A0A6T9K7D4-F1
#
_entry.id   AF-A0A6T9K7D4-F1
#
_cell.length_a   1.000
_cell.length_b   1.000
_cell.length_c   1.000
_cell.angle_alpha   90.00
_cell.angle_beta   90.00
_cell.angle_gamma   90.00
#
_symmetry.space_group_name_H-M   'P 1'
#
loop_
_entity.id
_entity.type
_entity.pdbx_description
1 polymer ?
#
loop_
_entity_poly.entity_id
_entity_poly.type
_entity_poly.pdbx_seq_one_letter_code
_entity_poly.pdbx_strand_id
1 'polypeptide(L)'
;MDVDSSTAGTRHATSQAHHQAHRHPPARGRGRAAGHSRRIDRRCRHFNFKEKSIEACLDELIRESGPPPAHIKDTARLERFVDKGGLTNVGFMLHRDHRDALIGTMIAGNSGRPGGACGNADGTATSLHPNHRTQEEDVVSNWLLTAAKNELGDNPPLRAQLEFVSELYGSTIYGQWGMSNPEGSDHHTVQRVNYHHAAQGRWYRDAWVVDGVALSSKVVEQDGGGKWFDTSRQYPTSLFFVAGPNAGTSGRLPSSTTRRTFNGRAAADYSLFRESVKDALFAGLCAMAHSKCRVALLAFVSGGIYAGPHGSNFLADFELIINEILALRVRDGSQEHRLGDWFERVVLTLLADPDDQ
;
A
#
# COMPACT_ATOMS: atom_id res chain seq x y z
N MET A 1 -36.09 60.97 -25.13
CA MET A 1 -36.87 59.84 -25.68
C MET A 1 -36.87 60.07 -27.16
N ASP A 2 -36.28 59.17 -27.95
CA ASP A 2 -36.50 59.12 -29.40
C ASP A 2 -36.16 57.72 -29.90
N VAL A 3 -36.74 57.37 -31.04
CA VAL A 3 -37.05 55.98 -31.41
C VAL A 3 -36.31 55.58 -32.69
N ASP A 4 -35.47 54.58 -32.55
CA ASP A 4 -35.28 53.40 -33.42
C ASP A 4 -35.02 53.51 -34.94
N SER A 5 -34.27 52.51 -35.41
CA SER A 5 -34.44 51.77 -36.67
C SER A 5 -33.67 52.13 -37.97
N SER A 6 -33.37 51.05 -38.72
CA SER A 6 -32.84 51.00 -40.10
C SER A 6 -31.37 51.46 -40.25
N THR A 7 -30.57 51.12 -41.28
CA THR A 7 -30.57 50.07 -42.32
C THR A 7 -29.08 49.89 -42.77
N ALA A 8 -28.63 48.91 -43.56
CA ALA A 8 -29.24 47.79 -44.29
C ALA A 8 -28.20 46.63 -44.41
N GLY A 9 -28.44 45.63 -45.27
CA GLY A 9 -27.42 44.64 -45.67
C GLY A 9 -27.12 44.69 -47.17
N THR A 10 -25.92 44.27 -47.58
CA THR A 10 -25.60 44.03 -49.00
C THR A 10 -24.59 42.88 -49.15
N ARG A 11 -24.89 41.93 -50.04
CA ARG A 11 -23.92 40.99 -50.61
C ARG A 11 -23.69 41.40 -52.06
N HIS A 12 -22.46 41.29 -52.57
CA HIS A 12 -22.19 40.52 -53.79
C HIS A 12 -20.68 40.30 -54.01
N ALA A 13 -20.36 39.29 -54.80
CA ALA A 13 -19.01 38.80 -55.06
C ALA A 13 -18.49 39.25 -56.42
N THR A 14 -17.17 39.27 -56.60
CA THR A 14 -16.37 38.70 -57.72
C THR A 14 -14.90 39.11 -57.49
N SER A 15 -13.95 38.18 -57.31
CA SER A 15 -13.31 37.34 -58.34
C SER A 15 -12.39 38.12 -59.30
N GLN A 16 -11.08 38.13 -59.01
CA GLN A 16 -10.04 37.87 -60.02
C GLN A 16 -8.71 37.50 -59.34
N ALA A 17 -7.91 36.67 -60.00
CA ALA A 17 -6.64 36.17 -59.47
C ALA A 17 -5.53 36.30 -60.52
N HIS A 18 -4.32 36.64 -60.05
CA HIS A 18 -2.97 36.26 -60.52
C HIS A 18 -1.99 37.43 -60.38
N HIS A 19 -1.03 37.34 -59.45
CA HIS A 19 0.39 37.11 -59.80
C HIS A 19 1.31 36.94 -58.57
N GLN A 20 2.11 35.87 -58.62
CA GLN A 20 3.47 35.69 -58.09
C GLN A 20 3.94 36.38 -56.77
N ALA A 21 4.11 35.52 -55.77
CA ALA A 21 5.38 35.26 -55.07
C ALA A 21 6.18 36.42 -54.45
N HIS A 22 5.93 36.68 -53.16
CA HIS A 22 6.99 37.04 -52.22
C HIS A 22 6.99 36.11 -50.99
N ARG A 23 8.19 35.77 -50.51
CA ARG A 23 8.41 34.84 -49.39
C ARG A 23 8.04 35.51 -48.06
N HIS A 24 7.05 34.98 -47.35
CA HIS A 24 6.89 35.26 -45.92
C HIS A 24 7.75 34.31 -45.08
N PRO A 25 8.34 34.78 -43.95
CA PRO A 25 9.00 33.90 -43.01
C PRO A 25 7.97 32.97 -42.33
N PRO A 26 8.34 31.73 -41.97
CA PRO A 26 7.42 30.83 -41.30
C PRO A 26 6.98 31.41 -39.97
N ALA A 27 5.66 31.40 -39.73
CA ALA A 27 5.09 31.78 -38.44
C ALA A 27 5.78 30.98 -37.32
N ARG A 28 6.26 31.68 -36.28
CA ARG A 28 6.89 31.03 -35.12
C ARG A 28 5.92 30.00 -34.57
N GLY A 29 6.33 28.73 -34.66
CA GLY A 29 5.47 27.61 -34.32
C GLY A 29 4.94 27.75 -32.91
N ARG A 30 3.68 27.37 -32.70
CA ARG A 30 3.18 27.03 -31.37
C ARG A 30 3.97 25.82 -30.90
N GLY A 31 5.09 26.08 -30.22
CA GLY A 31 5.85 25.05 -29.52
C GLY A 31 4.90 24.41 -28.52
N ARG A 32 4.42 23.20 -28.84
CA ARG A 32 3.91 22.29 -27.82
C ARG A 32 5.02 22.19 -26.79
N ALA A 33 4.80 22.70 -25.59
CA ALA A 33 5.62 22.34 -24.46
C ALA A 33 5.48 20.81 -24.32
N ALA A 34 6.49 20.09 -24.78
CA ALA A 34 6.62 18.66 -24.59
C ALA A 34 6.93 18.44 -23.11
N GLY A 35 5.88 18.55 -22.29
CA GLY A 35 5.92 18.21 -20.88
C GLY A 35 6.50 16.82 -20.77
N HIS A 36 7.72 16.72 -20.25
CA HIS A 36 8.35 15.46 -19.96
C HIS A 36 7.62 14.86 -18.76
N SER A 37 6.46 14.24 -19.01
CA SER A 37 5.97 13.18 -18.15
C SER A 37 7.03 12.09 -18.20
N ARG A 38 7.95 12.13 -17.25
CA ARG A 38 8.81 10.99 -16.93
C ARG A 38 7.85 9.91 -16.48
N ARG A 39 7.49 9.03 -17.41
CA ARG A 39 6.59 7.91 -17.16
C ARG A 39 7.16 7.13 -15.98
N ILE A 40 6.49 7.21 -14.84
CA ILE A 40 7.03 6.72 -13.58
C ILE A 40 7.00 5.19 -13.67
N ASP A 41 8.16 4.54 -13.80
CA ASP A 41 8.30 3.08 -13.93
C ASP A 41 7.96 2.41 -12.59
N ARG A 42 6.66 2.37 -12.27
CA ARG A 42 6.13 1.81 -11.04
C ARG A 42 5.84 0.33 -11.25
N ARG A 43 6.64 -0.51 -10.60
CA ARG A 43 6.45 -1.96 -10.62
C ARG A 43 5.46 -2.33 -9.52
N CYS A 44 4.19 -2.40 -9.90
CA CYS A 44 3.18 -3.01 -9.05
C CYS A 44 3.05 -4.50 -9.39
N ARG A 45 2.88 -5.36 -8.38
CA ARG A 45 2.78 -6.81 -8.55
C ARG A 45 1.69 -7.40 -7.65
N HIS A 46 0.93 -8.36 -8.16
CA HIS A 46 -0.03 -9.14 -7.37
C HIS A 46 0.51 -10.56 -7.16
N PHE A 47 0.68 -10.94 -5.90
CA PHE A 47 0.90 -12.32 -5.50
C PHE A 47 -0.42 -12.93 -5.01
N ASN A 48 -0.85 -14.02 -5.65
CA ASN A 48 -2.08 -14.73 -5.35
C ASN A 48 -1.75 -16.19 -5.04
N PHE A 49 -1.80 -16.55 -3.76
CA PHE A 49 -1.45 -17.90 -3.27
C PHE A 49 -2.69 -18.71 -2.84
N LYS A 50 -3.91 -18.25 -3.16
CA LYS A 50 -5.17 -18.82 -2.67
C LYS A 50 -5.44 -20.26 -3.13
N GLU A 51 -5.02 -20.59 -4.36
CA GLU A 51 -5.26 -21.89 -5.02
C GLU A 51 -4.08 -22.87 -4.85
N LYS A 52 -3.07 -22.52 -4.07
CA LYS A 52 -1.85 -23.32 -3.85
C LYS A 52 -1.80 -23.81 -2.40
N SER A 53 -1.20 -24.98 -2.19
CA SER A 53 -0.79 -25.39 -0.83
C SER A 53 0.37 -24.51 -0.36
N ILE A 54 0.65 -24.51 0.95
CA ILE A 54 1.75 -23.74 1.51
C ILE A 54 3.09 -24.20 0.92
N GLU A 55 3.27 -25.51 0.81
CA GLU A 55 4.45 -26.17 0.25
C GLU A 55 4.66 -25.74 -1.20
N ALA A 56 3.61 -25.79 -2.03
CA ALA A 56 3.68 -25.38 -3.43
C ALA A 56 4.03 -23.89 -3.63
N CYS A 57 3.71 -23.03 -2.66
CA CYS A 57 4.13 -21.62 -2.69
C CYS A 57 5.62 -21.46 -2.31
N LEU A 58 6.12 -22.28 -1.39
CA LEU A 58 7.53 -22.25 -1.00
C LEU A 58 8.44 -22.90 -2.06
N ASP A 59 7.97 -23.95 -2.74
CA ASP A 59 8.63 -24.54 -3.91
C ASP A 59 8.74 -23.50 -5.05
N GLU A 60 7.68 -22.72 -5.26
CA GLU A 60 7.65 -21.61 -6.21
C GLU A 60 8.59 -20.46 -5.81
N LEU A 61 8.66 -20.12 -4.52
CA LEU A 61 9.61 -19.14 -4.00
C LEU A 61 11.06 -19.51 -4.34
N ILE A 62 11.49 -20.75 -4.07
CA ILE A 62 12.83 -21.23 -4.44
C ILE A 62 13.03 -21.17 -5.96
N ARG A 63 12.07 -21.72 -6.72
CA ARG A 63 12.15 -21.82 -8.19
C ARG A 63 12.28 -20.45 -8.89
N GLU A 64 11.64 -19.41 -8.36
CA GLU A 64 11.58 -18.08 -8.99
C GLU A 64 12.57 -17.08 -8.39
N SER A 65 12.94 -17.23 -7.12
CA SER A 65 13.75 -16.25 -6.38
C SER A 65 15.15 -16.75 -6.04
N GLY A 66 15.35 -18.06 -6.09
CA GLY A 66 16.51 -18.78 -5.59
C GLY A 66 16.35 -19.25 -4.14
N PRO A 67 17.24 -20.14 -3.67
CA PRO A 67 17.33 -20.53 -2.26
C PRO A 67 17.70 -19.33 -1.37
N PRO A 68 17.61 -19.48 -0.03
CA PRO A 68 17.98 -18.42 0.92
C PRO A 68 19.39 -17.85 0.69
N PRO A 69 19.62 -16.55 0.93
CA PRO A 69 20.95 -15.95 0.85
C PRO A 69 21.96 -16.61 1.80
N ALA A 70 23.02 -17.19 1.26
CA ALA A 70 23.98 -18.01 2.02
C ALA A 70 24.75 -17.30 3.16
N HIS A 71 24.65 -15.97 3.27
CA HIS A 71 25.22 -15.21 4.39
C HIS A 71 24.28 -15.16 5.62
N ILE A 72 22.99 -15.46 5.45
CA ILE A 72 22.02 -15.63 6.53
C ILE A 72 22.21 -17.04 7.09
N LYS A 73 22.68 -17.12 8.34
CA LYS A 73 23.07 -18.39 8.98
C LYS A 73 22.01 -18.95 9.93
N ASP A 74 21.18 -18.06 10.47
CA ASP A 74 20.16 -18.37 11.47
C ASP A 74 18.79 -18.03 10.90
N THR A 75 17.83 -18.95 11.02
CA THR A 75 16.43 -18.68 10.65
C THR A 75 15.91 -17.49 11.45
N ALA A 76 15.47 -16.42 10.79
CA ALA A 76 14.89 -15.28 11.49
C ALA A 76 13.68 -15.70 12.33
N ARG A 77 13.56 -15.06 13.50
CA ARG A 77 12.38 -15.11 14.37
C ARG A 77 11.78 -13.71 14.45
N LEU A 78 10.55 -13.63 14.95
CA LEU A 78 9.93 -12.35 15.20
C LEU A 78 10.66 -11.58 16.31
N GLU A 79 10.97 -10.33 16.02
CA GLU A 79 11.41 -9.32 16.99
C GLU A 79 10.30 -8.28 17.20
N ARG A 80 10.08 -7.85 18.45
CA ARG A 80 9.06 -6.86 18.81
C ARG A 80 9.72 -5.52 19.12
N PHE A 81 9.28 -4.45 18.47
CA PHE A 81 9.74 -3.08 18.70
C PHE A 81 8.55 -2.18 19.09
N VAL A 82 8.69 -1.42 20.17
CA VAL A 82 7.74 -0.38 20.57
C VAL A 82 8.35 0.98 20.23
N ASP A 83 7.68 1.75 19.37
CA ASP A 83 8.16 3.06 18.92
C ASP A 83 6.99 4.03 18.67
N LYS A 84 7.05 5.24 19.22
CA LYS A 84 5.98 6.26 19.09
C LYS A 84 5.86 6.84 17.67
N GLY A 85 6.95 6.87 16.90
CA GLY A 85 6.95 7.13 15.46
C GLY A 85 6.52 5.89 14.64
N GLY A 86 6.37 4.75 15.31
CA GLY A 86 5.89 3.51 14.75
C GLY A 86 6.80 2.95 13.65
N LEU A 87 6.17 2.17 12.78
CA LEU A 87 6.85 1.41 11.72
C LEU A 87 7.84 2.26 10.91
N THR A 88 7.52 3.53 10.63
CA THR A 88 8.33 4.38 9.75
C THR A 88 9.62 4.88 10.41
N ASN A 89 9.65 5.09 11.73
CA ASN A 89 10.91 5.40 12.45
C ASN A 89 11.78 4.13 12.58
N VAL A 90 11.16 2.99 12.88
CA VAL A 90 11.85 1.69 12.96
C VAL A 90 12.48 1.30 11.62
N GLY A 91 11.77 1.47 10.50
CA GLY A 91 12.32 1.21 9.16
C GLY A 91 13.52 2.09 8.80
N PHE A 92 13.52 3.36 9.23
CA PHE A 92 14.68 4.23 9.06
C PHE A 92 15.90 3.76 9.88
N MET A 93 15.69 3.32 11.12
CA MET A 93 16.75 2.74 11.95
C MET A 93 17.31 1.45 11.33
N LEU A 94 16.43 0.54 10.90
CA LEU A 94 16.81 -0.70 10.23
C LEU A 94 17.57 -0.45 8.93
N HIS A 95 17.19 0.54 8.13
CA HIS A 95 17.93 0.90 6.92
C HIS A 95 19.33 1.42 7.22
N ARG A 96 19.49 2.25 8.25
CA ARG A 96 20.80 2.75 8.69
C ARG A 96 21.74 1.59 9.04
N ASP A 97 21.21 0.56 9.70
CA ASP A 97 21.96 -0.55 10.28
C ASP A 97 22.15 -1.73 9.29
N HIS A 98 21.24 -1.92 8.32
CA HIS A 98 21.27 -2.94 7.27
C HIS A 98 21.31 -2.32 5.86
N ARG A 99 22.34 -1.52 5.56
CA ARG A 99 22.38 -0.68 4.34
C ARG A 99 22.25 -1.43 3.02
N ASP A 100 22.72 -2.67 2.95
CA ASP A 100 22.67 -3.49 1.73
C ASP A 100 21.33 -4.25 1.59
N ALA A 101 20.53 -4.31 2.66
CA ALA A 101 19.28 -5.08 2.70
C ALA A 101 18.12 -4.31 2.09
N LEU A 102 17.34 -4.98 1.23
CA LEU A 102 16.03 -4.47 0.83
C LEU A 102 15.04 -4.66 1.98
N ILE A 103 14.32 -3.58 2.34
CA ILE A 103 13.28 -3.59 3.37
C ILE A 103 11.92 -3.76 2.72
N GLY A 104 11.14 -4.73 3.19
CA GLY A 104 9.72 -4.86 2.86
C GLY A 104 8.84 -4.33 3.98
N THR A 105 8.00 -3.35 3.68
CA THR A 105 7.06 -2.75 4.64
C THR A 105 5.66 -3.35 4.44
N MET A 106 5.17 -4.10 5.41
CA MET A 106 3.81 -4.64 5.39
C MET A 106 2.79 -3.56 5.72
N ILE A 107 1.70 -3.54 4.98
CA ILE A 107 0.52 -2.71 5.25
C ILE A 107 -0.62 -3.65 5.63
N ALA A 108 -1.24 -3.41 6.78
CA ALA A 108 -2.48 -4.07 7.20
C ALA A 108 -3.66 -3.49 6.38
N GLY A 109 -3.66 -3.79 5.08
CA GLY A 109 -4.53 -3.17 4.09
C GLY A 109 -5.99 -3.53 4.32
N ASN A 110 -6.85 -2.51 4.42
CA ASN A 110 -8.29 -2.70 4.47
C ASN A 110 -8.74 -3.43 3.20
N SER A 111 -9.27 -4.65 3.37
CA SER A 111 -9.70 -5.57 2.31
C SER A 111 -10.84 -5.04 1.43
N GLY A 112 -11.37 -3.84 1.73
CA GLY A 112 -12.41 -3.17 0.95
C GLY A 112 -12.09 -1.75 0.48
N ARG A 113 -11.26 -0.96 1.17
CA ARG A 113 -10.74 0.33 0.64
C ARG A 113 -9.28 0.52 1.02
N PRO A 114 -8.32 0.32 0.10
CA PRO A 114 -6.92 0.50 0.40
C PRO A 114 -6.60 1.97 0.74
N GLY A 115 -5.63 2.17 1.62
CA GLY A 115 -5.24 3.50 2.10
C GLY A 115 -6.24 4.15 3.06
N GLY A 116 -7.33 3.47 3.46
CA GLY A 116 -8.28 3.98 4.44
C GLY A 116 -8.84 5.36 4.08
N ALA A 117 -8.71 6.35 4.96
CA ALA A 117 -9.10 7.75 4.71
C ALA A 117 -8.20 8.52 3.73
N CYS A 118 -7.06 7.97 3.29
CA CYS A 118 -6.14 8.64 2.36
C CYS A 118 -6.60 8.61 0.90
N GLY A 119 -7.59 7.77 0.57
CA GLY A 119 -8.07 7.54 -0.80
C GLY A 119 -9.58 7.71 -0.93
N ASN A 120 -10.00 8.45 -1.94
CA ASN A 120 -11.40 8.62 -2.34
C ASN A 120 -11.86 7.47 -3.27
N ALA A 121 -13.18 7.37 -3.44
CA ALA A 121 -13.82 6.39 -4.32
C ALA A 121 -13.64 6.69 -5.82
N ASP A 122 -13.20 7.90 -6.17
CA ASP A 122 -12.91 8.35 -7.54
C ASP A 122 -11.44 8.17 -7.97
N GLY A 123 -10.58 7.64 -7.07
CA GLY A 123 -9.15 7.47 -7.29
C GLY A 123 -8.29 8.69 -6.96
N THR A 124 -8.86 9.76 -6.40
CA THR A 124 -8.07 10.88 -5.85
C THR A 124 -7.56 10.58 -4.44
N ALA A 125 -6.46 11.22 -4.04
CA ALA A 125 -5.92 11.13 -2.69
C ALA A 125 -6.36 12.34 -1.84
N THR A 126 -6.57 12.11 -0.54
CA THR A 126 -7.09 13.11 0.42
C THR A 126 -6.58 12.83 1.83
N SER A 127 -6.93 13.67 2.81
CA SER A 127 -6.62 13.50 4.24
C SER A 127 -5.14 13.22 4.60
N LEU A 128 -4.18 13.61 3.75
CA LEU A 128 -2.77 13.24 3.91
C LEU A 128 -2.13 14.04 5.05
N HIS A 129 -1.93 13.41 6.21
CA HIS A 129 -1.31 14.01 7.39
C HIS A 129 -0.64 12.96 8.31
N PRO A 130 0.31 13.36 9.18
CA PRO A 130 0.98 12.47 10.15
C PRO A 130 0.14 12.08 11.38
N ASN A 131 -1.15 12.43 11.41
CA ASN A 131 -2.03 12.27 12.57
C ASN A 131 -3.04 11.12 12.43
N HIS A 132 -2.79 10.16 11.54
CA HIS A 132 -3.64 8.98 11.42
C HIS A 132 -3.57 8.09 12.67
N ARG A 133 -4.68 7.40 12.94
CA ARG A 133 -4.80 6.42 14.03
C ARG A 133 -4.49 5.00 13.57
N THR A 134 -4.69 4.70 12.29
CA THR A 134 -4.43 3.37 11.71
C THR A 134 -3.06 3.34 11.04
N GLN A 135 -2.41 2.17 11.06
CA GLN A 135 -1.10 1.99 10.41
C GLN A 135 -1.18 2.15 8.88
N GLU A 136 -2.25 1.67 8.26
CA GLU A 136 -2.45 1.78 6.81
C GLU A 136 -2.47 3.23 6.35
N GLU A 137 -3.32 4.06 6.96
CA GLU A 137 -3.46 5.47 6.59
C GLU A 137 -2.17 6.25 6.90
N ASP A 138 -1.53 5.98 8.03
CA ASP A 138 -0.30 6.68 8.41
C ASP A 138 0.86 6.41 7.42
N VAL A 139 1.03 5.16 7.00
CA VAL A 139 2.09 4.77 6.05
C VAL A 139 1.75 5.18 4.62
N VAL A 140 0.49 5.09 4.18
CA VAL A 140 0.07 5.58 2.85
C VAL A 140 0.20 7.11 2.78
N SER A 141 -0.21 7.84 3.82
CA SER A 141 0.00 9.28 3.90
C SER A 141 1.49 9.64 3.88
N ASN A 142 2.32 8.93 4.64
CA ASN A 142 3.76 9.14 4.67
C ASN A 142 4.37 8.95 3.27
N TRP A 143 4.04 7.84 2.62
CA TRP A 143 4.53 7.51 1.28
C TRP A 143 4.15 8.57 0.25
N LEU A 144 2.87 8.94 0.17
CA LEU A 144 2.39 9.91 -0.82
C LEU A 144 3.07 11.28 -0.64
N LEU A 145 3.20 11.75 0.60
CA LEU A 145 3.87 13.02 0.91
C LEU A 145 5.39 12.95 0.68
N THR A 146 6.03 11.82 1.00
CA THR A 146 7.47 11.57 0.74
C THR A 146 7.76 11.55 -0.76
N ALA A 147 6.94 10.84 -1.55
CA ALA A 147 7.06 10.82 -3.00
C ALA A 147 6.86 12.22 -3.62
N ALA A 148 5.87 12.99 -3.14
CA ALA A 148 5.64 14.35 -3.61
C ALA A 148 6.81 15.29 -3.30
N LYS A 149 7.42 15.17 -2.10
CA LYS A 149 8.63 15.90 -1.72
C LYS A 149 9.80 15.58 -2.66
N ASN A 150 9.97 14.30 -3.00
CA ASN A 150 11.10 13.84 -3.81
C ASN A 150 10.97 14.23 -5.29
N GLU A 151 9.74 14.24 -5.85
CA GLU A 151 9.52 14.65 -7.25
C GLU A 151 9.41 16.17 -7.41
N LEU A 152 8.71 16.86 -6.51
CA LEU A 152 8.33 18.28 -6.66
C LEU A 152 9.20 19.25 -5.85
N GLY A 153 10.04 18.75 -4.94
CA GLY A 153 10.90 19.56 -4.09
C GLY A 153 10.23 20.06 -2.80
N ASP A 154 10.83 21.05 -2.16
CA ASP A 154 10.31 21.71 -0.96
C ASP A 154 9.13 22.63 -1.27
N ASN A 155 8.10 22.60 -0.40
CA ASN A 155 6.92 23.47 -0.45
C ASN A 155 6.27 23.60 -1.86
N PRO A 156 5.96 22.48 -2.54
CA PRO A 156 5.32 22.53 -3.84
C PRO A 156 3.94 23.20 -3.75
N PRO A 157 3.47 23.89 -4.82
CA PRO A 157 2.11 24.43 -4.85
C PRO A 157 1.09 23.32 -4.56
N LEU A 158 0.15 23.56 -3.63
CA LEU A 158 -0.81 22.56 -3.14
C LEU A 158 -1.52 21.82 -4.29
N ARG A 159 -1.87 22.52 -5.37
CA ARG A 159 -2.48 21.93 -6.56
C ARG A 159 -1.56 20.88 -7.22
N ALA A 160 -0.29 21.20 -7.46
CA ALA A 160 0.67 20.29 -8.08
C ALA A 160 0.95 19.08 -7.16
N GLN A 161 1.00 19.31 -5.84
CA GLN A 161 1.09 18.23 -4.86
C GLN A 161 -0.11 17.28 -4.96
N LEU A 162 -1.34 17.81 -4.92
CA LEU A 162 -2.59 17.04 -4.99
C LEU A 162 -2.76 16.29 -6.33
N GLU A 163 -2.39 16.92 -7.45
CA GLU A 163 -2.38 16.28 -8.77
C GLU A 163 -1.40 15.09 -8.78
N PHE A 164 -0.16 15.27 -8.30
CA PHE A 164 0.84 14.20 -8.24
C PHE A 164 0.45 13.04 -7.31
N VAL A 165 0.00 13.32 -6.08
CA VAL A 165 -0.35 12.25 -5.12
C VAL A 165 -1.61 11.49 -5.53
N SER A 166 -2.54 12.15 -6.23
CA SER A 166 -3.72 11.50 -6.81
C SER A 166 -3.36 10.64 -8.02
N GLU A 167 -2.48 11.10 -8.92
CA GLU A 167 -1.94 10.27 -10.00
C GLU A 167 -1.16 9.06 -9.43
N LEU A 168 -0.38 9.27 -8.37
CA LEU A 168 0.33 8.20 -7.67
C LEU A 168 -0.65 7.15 -7.13
N TYR A 169 -1.53 7.52 -6.18
CA TYR A 169 -2.52 6.61 -5.60
C TYR A 169 -3.40 5.93 -6.67
N GLY A 170 -3.86 6.70 -7.66
CA GLY A 170 -4.64 6.27 -8.80
C GLY A 170 -3.96 5.22 -9.68
N SER A 171 -2.65 5.36 -9.92
CA SER A 171 -1.87 4.44 -10.77
C SER A 171 -1.36 3.18 -10.06
N THR A 172 -1.34 3.14 -8.72
CA THR A 172 -0.69 2.06 -7.97
C THR A 172 -1.60 1.20 -7.12
N ILE A 173 -2.69 1.77 -6.58
CA ILE A 173 -3.48 1.15 -5.50
C ILE A 173 -4.97 1.18 -5.83
N TYR A 174 -5.47 2.33 -6.26
CA TYR A 174 -6.88 2.46 -6.63
C TYR A 174 -7.25 1.51 -7.77
N GLY A 175 -8.37 0.80 -7.63
CA GLY A 175 -8.82 -0.22 -8.58
C GLY A 175 -7.96 -1.49 -8.65
N GLN A 176 -6.82 -1.54 -7.94
CA GLN A 176 -5.95 -2.72 -7.84
C GLN A 176 -6.21 -3.54 -6.57
N TRP A 177 -6.74 -2.90 -5.52
CA TRP A 177 -7.05 -3.53 -4.24
C TRP A 177 -8.40 -3.08 -3.66
N GLY A 178 -9.06 -3.95 -2.91
CA GLY A 178 -10.31 -3.65 -2.22
C GLY A 178 -11.55 -3.94 -3.05
N MET A 179 -12.64 -3.22 -2.78
CA MET A 179 -13.94 -3.41 -3.46
C MET A 179 -13.83 -3.07 -4.95
N SER A 180 -14.38 -3.93 -5.82
CA SER A 180 -14.42 -3.68 -7.27
C SER A 180 -15.37 -2.53 -7.63
N ASN A 181 -16.35 -2.26 -6.77
CA ASN A 181 -17.20 -1.07 -6.81
C ASN A 181 -17.17 -0.39 -5.44
N PRO A 182 -16.31 0.63 -5.21
CA PRO A 182 -16.17 1.29 -3.91
C PRO A 182 -17.45 1.96 -3.38
N GLU A 183 -18.31 2.49 -4.26
CA GLU A 183 -19.55 3.19 -3.89
C GLU A 183 -20.76 2.25 -3.78
N GLY A 184 -20.68 1.06 -4.41
CA GLY A 184 -21.72 0.03 -4.36
C GLY A 184 -21.90 -0.64 -3.00
N SER A 185 -22.84 -1.58 -2.92
CA SER A 185 -23.19 -2.31 -1.68
C SER A 185 -23.01 -3.83 -1.77
N ASP A 186 -22.45 -4.34 -2.87
CA ASP A 186 -22.10 -5.76 -3.04
C ASP A 186 -20.88 -6.15 -2.18
N HIS A 187 -20.44 -7.41 -2.23
CA HIS A 187 -19.25 -7.88 -1.50
C HIS A 187 -18.09 -8.27 -2.45
N HIS A 188 -18.07 -7.73 -3.67
CA HIS A 188 -17.08 -8.09 -4.67
C HIS A 188 -15.81 -7.25 -4.53
N THR A 189 -14.66 -7.93 -4.58
CA THR A 189 -13.33 -7.34 -4.50
C THR A 189 -12.53 -7.63 -5.75
N VAL A 190 -11.50 -6.81 -6.00
CA VAL A 190 -10.53 -7.01 -7.09
C VAL A 190 -9.81 -8.35 -6.95
N GLN A 191 -9.57 -8.79 -5.70
CA GLN A 191 -9.02 -10.10 -5.33
C GLN A 191 -9.91 -11.29 -5.71
N ARG A 192 -11.17 -11.03 -6.10
CA ARG A 192 -12.25 -12.02 -6.33
C ARG A 192 -12.65 -12.79 -5.07
N VAL A 193 -12.51 -12.16 -3.90
CA VAL A 193 -12.85 -12.73 -2.60
C VAL A 193 -14.01 -11.98 -1.97
N ASN A 194 -15.07 -12.70 -1.60
CA ASN A 194 -16.12 -12.16 -0.73
C ASN A 194 -15.68 -12.31 0.73
N TYR A 195 -15.00 -11.31 1.29
CA TYR A 195 -14.49 -11.35 2.66
C TYR A 195 -15.58 -11.46 3.73
N HIS A 196 -16.81 -10.98 3.46
CA HIS A 196 -17.97 -11.14 4.36
C HIS A 196 -18.36 -12.61 4.59
N HIS A 197 -18.04 -13.49 3.64
CA HIS A 197 -18.36 -14.93 3.68
C HIS A 197 -17.13 -15.86 3.56
N ALA A 198 -15.92 -15.31 3.59
CA ALA A 198 -14.69 -16.10 3.61
C ALA A 198 -14.69 -17.06 4.81
N ALA A 199 -14.53 -18.36 4.55
CA ALA A 199 -14.76 -19.44 5.52
C ALA A 199 -13.54 -20.36 5.71
N GLN A 200 -12.38 -19.96 5.18
CA GLN A 200 -11.08 -20.64 5.25
C GLN A 200 -10.01 -19.56 5.19
N GLY A 201 -8.87 -19.77 5.84
CA GLY A 201 -7.79 -18.78 5.86
C GLY A 201 -7.22 -18.49 4.47
N ARG A 202 -7.22 -19.49 3.59
CA ARG A 202 -6.64 -19.39 2.23
C ARG A 202 -7.17 -18.22 1.41
N TRP A 203 -8.39 -17.76 1.68
CA TRP A 203 -9.01 -16.62 1.00
C TRP A 203 -8.35 -15.26 1.30
N TYR A 204 -7.49 -15.20 2.30
CA TYR A 204 -6.71 -14.02 2.67
C TYR A 204 -5.27 -14.06 2.11
N ARG A 205 -4.90 -15.10 1.34
CA ARG A 205 -3.56 -15.26 0.73
C ARG A 205 -3.32 -14.40 -0.52
N ASP A 206 -3.58 -13.10 -0.41
CA ASP A 206 -3.26 -12.09 -1.42
C ASP A 206 -2.27 -11.08 -0.85
N ALA A 207 -1.25 -10.73 -1.65
CA ALA A 207 -0.37 -9.60 -1.37
C ALA A 207 -0.23 -8.73 -2.62
N TRP A 208 -0.55 -7.44 -2.49
CA TRP A 208 -0.30 -6.43 -3.52
C TRP A 208 0.93 -5.61 -3.17
N VAL A 209 1.86 -5.52 -4.11
CA VAL A 209 3.17 -4.93 -3.91
C VAL A 209 3.30 -3.66 -4.73
N VAL A 210 3.80 -2.59 -4.11
CA VAL A 210 4.25 -1.38 -4.79
C VAL A 210 5.75 -1.24 -4.53
N ASP A 211 6.56 -1.51 -5.55
CA ASP A 211 8.02 -1.48 -5.45
C ASP A 211 8.64 -0.10 -5.64
N GLY A 212 9.87 0.07 -5.13
CA GLY A 212 10.72 1.22 -5.44
C GLY A 212 10.25 2.52 -4.79
N VAL A 213 9.70 2.43 -3.57
CA VAL A 213 9.21 3.59 -2.82
C VAL A 213 10.22 4.05 -1.77
N ALA A 214 9.96 5.22 -1.18
CA ALA A 214 10.61 5.66 0.04
C ALA A 214 9.57 6.05 1.10
N LEU A 215 9.92 5.82 2.37
CA LEU A 215 9.17 6.29 3.52
C LEU A 215 10.07 7.22 4.35
N SER A 216 9.49 8.30 4.84
CA SER A 216 10.14 9.24 5.77
C SER A 216 10.00 8.75 7.21
N SER A 217 10.99 9.01 8.05
CA SER A 217 10.91 8.77 9.49
C SER A 217 9.83 9.67 10.09
N LYS A 218 8.90 9.11 10.88
CA LYS A 218 7.95 9.92 11.64
C LYS A 218 8.57 10.42 12.94
N VAL A 219 8.44 11.70 13.20
CA VAL A 219 8.80 12.34 14.48
C VAL A 219 7.51 12.59 15.27
N VAL A 220 7.59 12.35 16.58
CA VAL A 220 6.53 12.61 17.54
C VAL A 220 7.19 13.34 18.72
N GLU A 221 6.83 14.60 18.93
CA GLU A 221 7.31 15.36 20.08
C GLU A 221 6.76 14.81 21.41
N GLN A 222 7.46 15.13 22.50
CA GLN A 222 6.99 14.82 23.85
C GLN A 222 5.83 15.78 24.24
N ASP A 223 5.10 15.42 25.29
CA ASP A 223 4.14 16.27 26.01
C ASP A 223 3.08 17.00 25.15
N GLY A 224 2.60 16.33 24.10
CA GLY A 224 1.51 16.82 23.25
C GLY A 224 1.94 17.73 22.11
N GLY A 225 3.24 17.81 21.82
CA GLY A 225 3.77 18.47 20.63
C GLY A 225 3.36 17.83 19.29
N GLY A 226 3.91 18.36 18.21
CA GLY A 226 3.57 18.00 16.84
C GLY A 226 3.97 16.57 16.45
N LYS A 227 3.32 16.08 15.39
CA LYS A 227 3.77 14.91 14.62
C LYS A 227 4.06 15.36 13.20
N TRP A 228 5.14 14.88 12.60
CA TRP A 228 5.46 15.10 11.19
C TRP A 228 6.28 13.97 10.60
N PHE A 229 6.32 13.94 9.27
CA PHE A 229 7.22 13.08 8.51
C PHE A 229 8.49 13.88 8.20
N ASP A 230 9.62 13.46 8.78
CA ASP A 230 10.92 14.06 8.53
C ASP A 230 11.46 13.58 7.17
N THR A 231 11.16 14.35 6.13
CA THR A 231 11.57 14.04 4.76
C THR A 231 13.08 14.16 4.51
N SER A 232 13.89 14.59 5.48
CA SER A 232 15.35 14.47 5.42
C SER A 232 15.84 13.06 5.84
N ARG A 233 15.02 12.32 6.59
CA ARG A 233 15.31 11.00 7.14
C ARG A 233 14.47 9.93 6.45
N GLN A 234 14.83 9.57 5.23
CA GLN A 234 14.10 8.56 4.45
C GLN A 234 14.80 7.20 4.41
N TYR A 235 14.04 6.14 4.10
CA TYR A 235 14.57 4.84 3.70
C TYR A 235 13.84 4.27 2.48
N PRO A 236 14.54 3.56 1.57
CA PRO A 236 13.93 2.86 0.46
C PRO A 236 13.23 1.58 0.94
N THR A 237 12.07 1.27 0.38
CA THR A 237 11.29 0.06 0.70
C THR A 237 10.35 -0.33 -0.45
N SER A 238 9.77 -1.52 -0.39
CA SER A 238 8.55 -1.86 -1.13
C SER A 238 7.38 -1.97 -0.14
N LEU A 239 6.18 -1.56 -0.55
CA LEU A 239 4.95 -1.68 0.27
C LEU A 239 4.20 -2.96 -0.07
N PHE A 240 3.82 -3.74 0.95
CA PHE A 240 3.13 -5.03 0.80
C PHE A 240 1.76 -4.97 1.49
N PHE A 241 0.72 -4.71 0.71
CA PHE A 241 -0.66 -4.68 1.19
C PHE A 241 -1.19 -6.11 1.30
N VAL A 242 -1.60 -6.50 2.50
CA VAL A 242 -2.24 -7.79 2.79
C VAL A 242 -3.59 -7.60 3.45
N ALA A 243 -4.55 -8.47 3.14
CA ALA A 243 -5.90 -8.42 3.68
C ALA A 243 -5.99 -9.34 4.90
N GLY A 244 -6.23 -8.79 6.08
CA GLY A 244 -6.63 -9.59 7.24
C GLY A 244 -8.16 -9.77 7.34
N PRO A 245 -8.65 -10.73 8.15
CA PRO A 245 -10.06 -10.82 8.52
C PRO A 245 -10.51 -9.58 9.31
N ASN A 246 -11.66 -9.03 8.97
CA ASN A 246 -12.32 -8.00 9.78
C ASN A 246 -13.39 -8.64 10.68
N ALA A 247 -13.03 -8.93 11.93
CA ALA A 247 -13.89 -9.54 12.94
C ALA A 247 -14.52 -8.51 13.90
N GLY A 248 -14.21 -7.21 13.78
CA GLY A 248 -14.59 -6.20 14.78
C GLY A 248 -15.36 -4.98 14.27
N THR A 249 -15.10 -4.51 13.05
CA THR A 249 -15.65 -3.23 12.58
C THR A 249 -16.70 -3.45 11.50
N SER A 250 -17.96 -3.10 11.78
CA SER A 250 -19.03 -3.06 10.78
C SER A 250 -19.59 -1.64 10.66
N GLY A 251 -19.40 -1.03 9.49
CA GLY A 251 -19.90 0.32 9.21
C GLY A 251 -21.43 0.37 9.10
N ARG A 252 -22.03 1.54 9.33
CA ARG A 252 -23.50 1.69 9.30
C ARG A 252 -24.08 1.66 7.89
N LEU A 253 -23.44 2.35 6.94
CA LEU A 253 -23.93 2.46 5.56
C LEU A 253 -23.70 1.18 4.75
N PRO A 254 -24.61 0.77 3.84
CA PRO A 254 -24.42 -0.39 2.97
C PRO A 254 -23.14 -0.34 2.12
N SER A 255 -22.74 0.87 1.67
CA SER A 255 -21.51 1.09 0.91
C SER A 255 -20.23 1.09 1.75
N SER A 256 -20.35 1.08 3.08
CA SER A 256 -19.17 1.12 3.96
C SER A 256 -18.33 -0.13 3.78
N THR A 257 -17.08 0.04 3.36
CA THR A 257 -16.21 -1.08 3.02
C THR A 257 -15.94 -1.99 4.22
N THR A 258 -15.88 -1.44 5.44
CA THR A 258 -15.80 -2.23 6.68
C THR A 258 -17.05 -3.07 6.93
N ARG A 259 -18.25 -2.57 6.62
CA ARG A 259 -19.49 -3.38 6.66
C ARG A 259 -19.44 -4.52 5.63
N ARG A 260 -18.93 -4.21 4.43
CA ARG A 260 -18.83 -5.14 3.28
C ARG A 260 -17.73 -6.19 3.46
N THR A 261 -16.71 -5.95 4.30
CA THR A 261 -15.66 -6.92 4.66
C THR A 261 -15.86 -7.58 6.02
N PHE A 262 -16.72 -7.07 6.90
CA PHE A 262 -16.96 -7.63 8.24
C PHE A 262 -17.37 -9.09 8.14
N ASN A 263 -16.59 -9.99 8.74
CA ASN A 263 -16.79 -11.42 8.67
C ASN A 263 -17.35 -11.93 10.01
N GLY A 264 -18.67 -12.09 10.07
CA GLY A 264 -19.36 -12.56 11.28
C GLY A 264 -18.96 -13.98 11.71
N ARG A 265 -18.40 -14.80 10.82
CA ARG A 265 -17.88 -16.13 11.17
C ARG A 265 -16.54 -16.01 11.89
N ALA A 266 -15.60 -15.25 11.35
CA ALA A 266 -14.33 -14.96 12.02
C ALA A 266 -14.52 -14.21 13.35
N ALA A 267 -15.58 -13.39 13.47
CA ALA A 267 -15.97 -12.78 14.75
C ALA A 267 -16.45 -13.80 15.80
N ALA A 268 -17.12 -14.87 15.38
CA ALA A 268 -17.66 -15.92 16.27
C ALA A 268 -16.67 -17.08 16.51
N ASP A 269 -15.74 -17.32 15.59
CA ASP A 269 -14.78 -18.44 15.62
C ASP A 269 -13.34 -17.90 15.57
N TYR A 270 -12.66 -17.98 16.71
CA TYR A 270 -11.26 -17.60 16.86
C TYR A 270 -10.32 -18.44 15.98
N SER A 271 -10.64 -19.71 15.72
CA SER A 271 -9.78 -20.60 14.93
C SER A 271 -9.75 -20.13 13.47
N LEU A 272 -10.92 -19.83 12.91
CA LEU A 272 -11.04 -19.23 11.58
C LEU A 272 -10.37 -17.85 11.50
N PHE A 273 -10.50 -17.01 12.55
CA PHE A 273 -9.81 -15.72 12.62
C PHE A 273 -8.28 -15.89 12.61
N ARG A 274 -7.75 -16.76 13.47
CA ARG A 274 -6.33 -17.09 13.58
C ARG A 274 -5.75 -17.61 12.28
N GLU A 275 -6.42 -18.59 11.65
CA GLU A 275 -6.03 -19.16 10.36
C GLU A 275 -6.01 -18.09 9.26
N SER A 276 -7.03 -17.22 9.24
CA SER A 276 -7.12 -16.11 8.28
C SER A 276 -6.03 -15.06 8.43
N VAL A 277 -5.62 -14.73 9.67
CA VAL A 277 -4.46 -13.83 9.89
C VAL A 277 -3.15 -14.54 9.52
N LYS A 278 -3.00 -15.82 9.88
CA LYS A 278 -1.83 -16.63 9.50
C LYS A 278 -1.61 -16.66 7.99
N ASP A 279 -2.68 -16.84 7.23
CA ASP A 279 -2.62 -16.89 5.77
C ASP A 279 -2.39 -15.52 5.11
N ALA A 280 -2.90 -14.43 5.70
CA ALA A 280 -2.57 -13.06 5.27
C ALA A 280 -1.08 -12.73 5.49
N LEU A 281 -0.55 -13.07 6.66
CA LEU A 281 0.86 -12.87 7.01
C LEU A 281 1.79 -13.74 6.15
N PHE A 282 1.40 -14.99 5.89
CA PHE A 282 2.11 -15.89 4.99
C PHE A 282 2.24 -15.31 3.59
N ALA A 283 1.15 -14.81 3.00
CA ALA A 283 1.19 -14.21 1.67
C ALA A 283 2.10 -12.96 1.62
N GLY A 284 2.07 -12.12 2.66
CA GLY A 284 2.95 -10.95 2.75
C GLY A 284 4.43 -11.33 2.88
N LEU A 285 4.77 -12.28 3.76
CA LEU A 285 6.14 -12.76 3.95
C LEU A 285 6.68 -13.47 2.69
N CYS A 286 5.90 -14.35 2.06
CA CYS A 286 6.28 -14.96 0.79
C CYS A 286 6.48 -13.92 -0.33
N ALA A 287 5.61 -12.91 -0.44
CA ALA A 287 5.78 -11.82 -1.41
C ALA A 287 7.05 -10.98 -1.13
N MET A 288 7.39 -10.74 0.14
CA MET A 288 8.64 -10.07 0.55
C MET A 288 9.87 -10.90 0.15
N ALA A 289 9.87 -12.21 0.41
CA ALA A 289 10.94 -13.12 0.01
C ALA A 289 11.09 -13.18 -1.52
N HIS A 290 9.99 -13.27 -2.27
CA HIS A 290 9.97 -13.16 -3.74
C HIS A 290 10.52 -11.82 -4.26
N SER A 291 10.38 -10.77 -3.46
CA SER A 291 10.90 -9.43 -3.75
C SER A 291 12.34 -9.22 -3.24
N LYS A 292 12.97 -10.27 -2.70
CA LYS A 292 14.33 -10.29 -2.15
C LYS A 292 14.52 -9.29 -0.99
N CYS A 293 13.43 -8.97 -0.29
CA CYS A 293 13.49 -8.21 0.95
C CYS A 293 14.13 -9.08 2.04
N ARG A 294 15.29 -8.65 2.56
CA ARG A 294 16.00 -9.32 3.65
C ARG A 294 15.56 -8.83 5.03
N VAL A 295 14.90 -7.67 5.11
CA VAL A 295 14.31 -7.16 6.35
C VAL A 295 12.80 -7.04 6.13
N ALA A 296 12.02 -7.81 6.88
CA ALA A 296 10.57 -7.76 6.86
C ALA A 296 10.07 -6.90 8.03
N LEU A 297 9.35 -5.84 7.73
CA LEU A 297 8.85 -4.87 8.69
C LEU A 297 7.31 -4.96 8.73
N LEU A 298 6.79 -5.53 9.81
CA LEU A 298 5.44 -6.06 9.91
C LEU A 298 4.47 -5.10 10.61
N ALA A 299 3.24 -5.07 10.09
CA ALA A 299 2.10 -4.44 10.73
C ALA A 299 1.35 -5.46 11.59
N PHE A 300 0.63 -5.01 12.63
CA PHE A 300 -0.23 -5.87 13.45
C PHE A 300 -1.55 -6.17 12.69
N VAL A 301 -1.46 -7.01 11.65
CA VAL A 301 -2.58 -7.34 10.74
C VAL A 301 -3.77 -7.86 11.53
N SER A 302 -4.93 -7.24 11.30
CA SER A 302 -6.18 -7.46 12.04
C SER A 302 -6.14 -7.25 13.56
N GLY A 303 -5.02 -6.89 14.19
CA GLY A 303 -4.91 -6.79 15.65
C GLY A 303 -5.53 -5.55 16.30
N GLY A 304 -5.82 -4.52 15.51
CA GLY A 304 -6.53 -3.32 15.98
C GLY A 304 -8.06 -3.48 15.99
N ILE A 305 -8.78 -2.49 15.46
CA ILE A 305 -10.26 -2.46 15.38
C ILE A 305 -10.91 -3.64 14.62
N TYR A 306 -10.10 -4.45 13.93
CA TYR A 306 -10.53 -5.64 13.20
C TYR A 306 -10.44 -6.93 14.03
N ALA A 307 -9.82 -6.94 15.21
CA ALA A 307 -9.79 -8.12 16.08
C ALA A 307 -11.15 -8.37 16.73
N GLY A 308 -11.93 -7.30 16.94
CA GLY A 308 -13.27 -7.39 17.52
C GLY A 308 -13.25 -8.05 18.90
N PRO A 309 -14.00 -9.15 19.12
CA PRO A 309 -14.03 -9.83 20.42
C PRO A 309 -12.70 -10.50 20.80
N HIS A 310 -11.76 -10.66 19.87
CA HIS A 310 -10.51 -11.40 20.08
C HIS A 310 -9.36 -10.51 20.60
N GLY A 311 -9.52 -9.19 20.62
CA GLY A 311 -8.42 -8.23 20.75
C GLY A 311 -7.55 -8.37 22.01
N SER A 312 -8.12 -8.74 23.16
CA SER A 312 -7.40 -8.75 24.45
C SER A 312 -6.29 -9.80 24.53
N ASN A 313 -6.40 -10.92 23.81
CA ASN A 313 -5.43 -12.01 23.86
C ASN A 313 -4.61 -12.14 22.56
N PHE A 314 -4.92 -11.34 21.53
CA PHE A 314 -4.47 -11.64 20.18
C PHE A 314 -2.98 -11.36 19.93
N LEU A 315 -2.34 -10.41 20.63
CA LEU A 315 -0.92 -10.11 20.36
C LEU A 315 -0.02 -11.32 20.62
N ALA A 316 -0.16 -11.99 21.76
CA ALA A 316 0.66 -13.15 22.10
C ALA A 316 0.54 -14.26 21.06
N ASP A 317 -0.68 -14.53 20.57
CA ASP A 317 -0.90 -15.53 19.53
C ASP A 317 -0.44 -15.03 18.14
N PHE A 318 -0.51 -13.73 17.86
CA PHE A 318 0.04 -13.13 16.64
C PHE A 318 1.55 -13.33 16.53
N GLU A 319 2.28 -13.22 17.64
CA GLU A 319 3.71 -13.53 17.69
C GLU A 319 3.99 -15.03 17.45
N LEU A 320 3.16 -15.91 18.00
CA LEU A 320 3.23 -17.36 17.73
C LEU A 320 2.93 -17.67 16.26
N ILE A 321 1.89 -17.06 15.67
CA ILE A 321 1.51 -17.21 14.26
C ILE A 321 2.68 -16.85 13.33
N ILE A 322 3.36 -15.72 13.56
CA ILE A 322 4.50 -15.32 12.72
C ILE A 322 5.64 -16.33 12.87
N ASN A 323 5.99 -16.75 14.09
CA ASN A 323 7.05 -17.72 14.29
C ASN A 323 6.71 -19.12 13.70
N GLU A 324 5.44 -19.52 13.72
CA GLU A 324 4.94 -20.70 12.98
C GLU A 324 5.15 -20.57 11.47
N ILE A 325 4.87 -19.39 10.90
CA ILE A 325 5.05 -19.09 9.48
C ILE A 325 6.53 -19.11 9.09
N LEU A 326 7.39 -18.45 9.87
CA LEU A 326 8.84 -18.42 9.63
C LEU A 326 9.49 -19.80 9.76
N ALA A 327 8.88 -20.70 10.55
CA ALA A 327 9.31 -22.10 10.70
C ALA A 327 8.76 -23.06 9.63
N LEU A 328 7.89 -22.61 8.70
CA LEU A 328 7.40 -23.43 7.59
C LEU A 328 8.57 -23.87 6.70
N ARG A 329 8.59 -25.16 6.36
CA ARG A 329 9.71 -25.83 5.70
C ARG A 329 9.42 -26.13 4.24
N VAL A 330 10.49 -26.15 3.45
CA VAL A 330 10.51 -26.58 2.05
C VAL A 330 11.83 -27.29 1.76
N ARG A 331 11.87 -28.17 0.76
CA ARG A 331 13.06 -28.94 0.40
C ARG A 331 13.59 -28.52 -0.97
N ASP A 332 14.86 -28.16 -1.02
CA ASP A 332 15.60 -27.99 -2.28
C ASP A 332 16.57 -29.17 -2.45
N GLY A 333 16.11 -30.20 -3.17
CA GLY A 333 16.83 -31.47 -3.31
C GLY A 333 17.10 -32.16 -1.97
N SER A 334 18.36 -32.11 -1.52
CA SER A 334 18.79 -32.64 -0.21
C SER A 334 18.83 -31.62 0.92
N GLN A 335 18.65 -30.32 0.62
CA GLN A 335 18.61 -29.25 1.61
C GLN A 335 17.18 -29.02 2.12
N GLU A 336 17.06 -28.60 3.37
CA GLU A 336 15.80 -28.14 3.96
C GLU A 336 15.97 -26.65 4.29
N HIS A 337 15.05 -25.83 3.80
CA HIS A 337 14.98 -24.39 4.08
C HIS A 337 13.70 -24.07 4.83
N ARG A 338 13.71 -22.96 5.55
CA ARG A 338 12.55 -22.37 6.21
C ARG A 338 12.27 -20.99 5.65
N LEU A 339 11.02 -20.55 5.66
CA LEU A 339 10.66 -19.21 5.18
C LEU A 339 11.46 -18.09 5.91
N GLY A 340 11.76 -18.29 7.19
CA GLY A 340 12.60 -17.37 7.97
C GLY A 340 14.06 -17.26 7.51
N ASP A 341 14.57 -18.19 6.69
CA ASP A 341 15.96 -18.15 6.21
C ASP A 341 16.19 -17.10 5.11
N TRP A 342 15.13 -16.61 4.46
CA TRP A 342 15.21 -15.50 3.49
C TRP A 342 15.41 -14.12 4.14
N PHE A 343 15.26 -14.03 5.47
CA PHE A 343 15.29 -12.78 6.21
C PHE A 343 16.47 -12.71 7.18
N GLU A 344 17.13 -11.57 7.24
CA GLU A 344 18.06 -11.21 8.32
C GLU A 344 17.29 -10.86 9.58
N ARG A 345 16.15 -10.14 9.43
CA ARG A 345 15.31 -9.67 10.53
C ARG A 345 13.84 -9.63 10.13
N VAL A 346 12.97 -9.98 11.07
CA VAL A 346 11.51 -9.89 10.93
C VAL A 346 10.97 -9.15 12.15
N VAL A 347 10.47 -7.93 11.94
CA VAL A 347 10.22 -6.96 13.02
C VAL A 347 8.75 -6.55 13.04
N LEU A 348 8.02 -6.86 14.11
CA LEU A 348 6.71 -6.27 14.40
C LEU A 348 6.92 -4.94 15.12
N THR A 349 6.30 -3.87 14.61
CA THR A 349 6.30 -2.57 15.28
C THR A 349 4.95 -2.27 15.93
N LEU A 350 4.97 -1.89 17.20
CA LEU A 350 3.83 -1.43 17.99
C LEU A 350 4.02 0.04 18.38
N LEU A 351 2.92 0.80 18.54
CA LEU A 351 2.96 2.23 18.90
C LEU A 351 3.10 2.48 20.41
N ALA A 352 2.74 1.48 21.21
CA ALA A 352 2.83 1.42 22.67
C ALA A 352 2.95 -0.06 23.06
N ASP A 353 3.51 -0.33 24.24
CA ASP A 353 3.44 -1.67 24.82
C ASP A 353 2.01 -1.89 25.36
N PRO A 354 1.32 -2.99 25.03
CA PRO A 354 0.05 -3.31 25.70
C PRO A 354 0.24 -3.67 27.19
N ASP A 355 1.45 -4.01 27.63
CA ASP A 355 1.75 -4.25 29.05
C ASP A 355 1.87 -2.94 29.88
N ASP A 356 1.85 -1.77 29.23
CA ASP A 356 1.83 -0.42 29.85
C ASP A 356 0.40 0.15 30.04
N GLN A 357 -0.65 -0.66 29.90
CA GLN A 357 -2.09 -0.28 30.02
C GLN A 357 -2.85 -1.07 31.09
#